data_AF-A0A8T3TGW4-F1
#
_entry.id   AF-A0A8T3TGW4-F1
#
_cell.length_a   1.000
_cell.length_b   1.000
_cell.length_c   1.000
_cell.angle_alpha   90.00
_cell.angle_beta   90.00
_cell.angle_gamma   90.00
#
_symmetry.space_group_name_H-M   'P 1'
#
loop_
_entity.id
_entity.type
_entity.pdbx_description
1 polymer ?
#
loop_
_entity_poly.entity_id
_entity_poly.type
_entity_poly.pdbx_seq_one_letter_code
_entity_poly.pdbx_strand_id
1 'polypeptide(L)'
;MRIVSLLPSATEIVYALGLGGELVGRTHECDFPTEVSSVPIMTADVGGAPTDSGREIHLRVAGAVHGGSSLYRLDAEALAAARPDLILTQELCDVCAVSYREVTRAVRVIDRETGAETSV
;
A
#
# COMPACT_ATOMS: atom_id res chain seq x y z
N MET A 1 -21.89 3.54 2.03
CA MET A 1 -21.10 3.12 0.85
C MET A 1 -20.35 1.84 1.22
N ARG A 2 -19.76 1.17 0.24
CA ARG A 2 -18.97 -0.06 0.42
C ARG A 2 -17.53 0.22 0.03
N ILE A 3 -16.66 0.43 1.03
CA ILE A 3 -15.27 0.83 0.83
C ILE A 3 -14.37 -0.41 0.90
N VAL A 4 -13.48 -0.56 -0.07
CA VAL A 4 -12.34 -1.49 0.02
C VAL A 4 -11.08 -0.66 0.11
N SER A 5 -10.18 -1.01 1.04
CA SER A 5 -8.88 -0.36 1.19
C SER A 5 -7.75 -1.37 1.02
N LEU A 6 -6.89 -1.14 0.02
CA LEU A 6 -5.78 -2.02 -0.34
C LEU A 6 -4.43 -1.52 0.21
N LEU A 7 -4.47 -0.66 1.22
CA LEU A 7 -3.30 -0.09 1.88
C LEU A 7 -3.58 0.08 3.39
N PRO A 8 -2.67 -0.30 4.29
CA PRO A 8 -2.90 -0.15 5.74
C PRO A 8 -3.18 1.30 6.15
N SER A 9 -2.34 2.25 5.72
CA SER A 9 -2.53 3.66 6.07
C SER A 9 -3.84 4.26 5.56
N ALA A 10 -4.29 3.88 4.35
CA ALA A 10 -5.61 4.28 3.84
C ALA A 10 -6.74 3.68 4.68
N THR A 11 -6.55 2.46 5.19
CA THR A 11 -7.51 1.81 6.09
C THR A 11 -7.62 2.56 7.40
N GLU A 12 -6.50 2.95 8.00
CA GLU A 12 -6.48 3.76 9.22
C GLU A 12 -7.16 5.11 9.02
N ILE A 13 -6.95 5.76 7.86
CA ILE A 13 -7.63 7.01 7.50
C ILE A 13 -9.16 6.81 7.44
N VAL A 14 -9.65 5.72 6.86
CA VAL A 14 -11.10 5.41 6.83
C VAL A 14 -11.68 5.34 8.25
N TYR A 15 -10.97 4.69 9.18
CA TYR A 15 -11.39 4.63 10.57
C TYR A 15 -11.31 5.98 11.27
N ALA A 16 -10.23 6.74 11.07
CA ALA A 16 -10.06 8.08 11.64
C ALA A 16 -11.17 9.06 11.20
N LEU A 17 -11.73 8.85 10.01
CA LEU A 17 -12.86 9.61 9.47
C LEU A 17 -14.23 9.13 9.99
N GLY A 18 -14.28 8.10 10.85
CA GLY A 18 -15.52 7.52 11.38
C GLY A 18 -16.27 6.61 10.40
N LEU A 19 -15.63 6.21 9.29
CA LEU A 19 -16.23 5.40 8.22
C LEU A 19 -15.93 3.89 8.35
N GLY A 20 -15.41 3.44 9.49
CA GLY A 20 -15.04 2.03 9.71
C GLY A 20 -16.18 1.03 9.46
N GLY A 21 -17.43 1.44 9.74
CA GLY A 21 -18.63 0.62 9.45
C GLY A 21 -18.95 0.46 7.95
N GLU A 22 -18.30 1.23 7.08
CA GLU A 22 -18.45 1.16 5.62
C GLU A 22 -17.33 0.35 4.95
N LEU A 23 -16.31 -0.06 5.70
CA LEU A 23 -15.18 -0.84 5.20
C LEU A 23 -15.59 -2.31 5.03
N VAL A 24 -15.61 -2.77 3.78
CA VAL A 24 -16.01 -4.13 3.38
C VAL A 24 -14.86 -4.98 2.87
N GLY A 25 -13.65 -4.42 2.78
CA GLY A 25 -12.43 -5.15 2.43
C GLY A 25 -11.15 -4.43 2.80
N ARG A 26 -10.14 -5.20 3.20
CA ARG A 26 -8.82 -4.71 3.63
C ARG A 26 -7.68 -5.51 3.00
N THR A 27 -6.44 -5.01 3.07
CA THR A 27 -5.26 -5.86 2.82
C THR A 27 -4.98 -6.77 4.01
N HIS A 28 -4.27 -7.89 3.78
CA HIS A 28 -3.86 -8.82 4.84
C HIS A 28 -2.95 -8.17 5.90
N GLU A 29 -2.28 -7.07 5.56
CA GLU A 29 -1.41 -6.33 6.46
C GLU A 29 -2.13 -5.35 7.39
N CYS A 30 -3.43 -5.06 7.17
CA CYS A 30 -4.14 -4.12 8.04
C CYS A 30 -4.34 -4.74 9.42
N ASP A 31 -3.81 -4.14 10.47
CA ASP A 31 -3.91 -4.63 11.85
C ASP A 31 -4.46 -3.58 12.85
N PHE A 32 -4.64 -2.34 12.39
CA PHE A 32 -5.15 -1.23 13.18
C PHE A 32 -6.33 -0.49 12.50
N PRO A 33 -7.33 -0.02 13.28
CA PRO A 33 -7.58 -0.33 14.69
C PRO A 33 -8.02 -1.79 14.87
N THR A 34 -8.06 -2.32 16.09
CA THR A 34 -8.33 -3.75 16.36
C THR A 34 -9.59 -4.30 15.69
N GLU A 35 -10.59 -3.46 15.54
CA GLU A 35 -11.89 -3.72 14.91
C GLU A 35 -11.75 -4.09 13.41
N VAL A 36 -10.67 -3.64 12.76
CA VAL A 36 -10.34 -3.97 11.36
C VAL A 36 -10.19 -5.46 11.14
N SER A 37 -9.85 -6.22 12.19
CA SER A 37 -9.71 -7.68 12.15
C SER A 37 -10.96 -8.40 11.67
N SER A 38 -12.14 -7.80 11.87
CA SER A 38 -13.44 -8.33 11.44
C SER A 38 -13.73 -8.13 9.95
N VAL A 39 -12.98 -7.27 9.27
CA VAL A 39 -13.17 -6.94 7.85
C VAL A 39 -12.50 -8.01 6.98
N PRO A 40 -13.15 -8.50 5.91
CA PRO A 40 -12.57 -9.50 5.02
C PRO A 40 -11.28 -9.02 4.34
N ILE A 41 -10.32 -9.93 4.22
CA ILE A 41 -9.04 -9.69 3.56
C ILE A 41 -9.21 -9.89 2.04
N MET A 42 -8.65 -8.97 1.24
CA MET A 42 -8.72 -8.96 -0.22
C MET A 42 -7.39 -9.30 -0.89
N THR A 43 -6.31 -9.44 -0.12
CA THR A 43 -4.97 -9.67 -0.65
C THR A 43 -4.26 -10.79 0.08
N ALA A 44 -3.25 -11.39 -0.56
CA ALA A 44 -2.37 -12.36 0.05
C ALA A 44 -0.95 -12.22 -0.50
N ASP A 45 0.04 -12.68 0.26
CA ASP A 45 1.42 -12.77 -0.22
C ASP A 45 1.57 -13.74 -1.40
N VAL A 46 2.33 -13.34 -2.40
CA VAL A 46 2.73 -14.24 -3.51
C VAL A 46 3.99 -14.99 -3.09
N GLY A 47 3.78 -16.02 -2.28
CA GLY A 47 4.82 -16.98 -1.90
C GLY A 47 5.75 -16.50 -0.80
N GLY A 48 6.21 -17.45 0.00
CA GLY A 48 7.10 -17.22 1.13
C GLY A 48 6.72 -17.99 2.37
N ALA A 49 7.71 -18.33 3.16
CA ALA A 49 7.54 -18.84 4.50
C ALA A 49 8.07 -17.81 5.51
N PRO A 50 7.48 -17.73 6.72
CA PRO A 50 8.04 -16.95 7.82
C PRO A 50 9.50 -17.33 8.16
N THR A 51 9.91 -18.54 7.76
CA THR A 51 11.26 -19.10 7.95
C THR A 51 12.23 -18.77 6.81
N ASP A 52 11.80 -18.06 5.77
CA ASP A 52 12.67 -17.73 4.65
C ASP A 52 13.85 -16.88 5.09
N SER A 53 15.02 -17.23 4.59
CA SER A 53 16.19 -16.38 4.74
C SER A 53 16.04 -15.10 3.93
N GLY A 54 16.72 -14.03 4.35
CA GLY A 54 16.71 -12.77 3.61
C GLY A 54 17.16 -12.90 2.14
N ARG A 55 18.01 -13.88 1.83
CA ARG A 55 18.41 -14.21 0.45
C ARG A 55 17.24 -14.75 -0.37
N GLU A 56 16.40 -15.59 0.22
CA GLU A 56 15.22 -16.14 -0.44
C GLU A 56 14.15 -15.07 -0.65
N ILE A 57 13.97 -14.18 0.33
CA ILE A 57 13.10 -13.00 0.20
C ILE A 57 13.61 -12.10 -0.94
N HIS A 58 14.90 -11.76 -0.93
CA HIS A 58 15.49 -10.90 -1.97
C HIS A 58 15.33 -11.47 -3.38
N LEU A 59 15.64 -12.75 -3.58
CA LEU A 59 15.52 -13.40 -4.88
C LEU A 59 14.08 -13.39 -5.39
N ARG A 60 13.10 -13.55 -4.48
CA ARG A 60 11.68 -13.46 -4.83
C ARG A 60 11.29 -12.04 -5.22
N VAL A 61 11.66 -11.06 -4.41
CA VAL A 61 11.35 -9.65 -4.68
C VAL A 61 11.98 -9.21 -5.99
N ALA A 62 13.27 -9.48 -6.18
CA ALA A 62 14.00 -9.15 -7.41
C ALA A 62 13.41 -9.86 -8.64
N GLY A 63 13.00 -11.12 -8.49
CA GLY A 63 12.33 -11.88 -9.55
C GLY A 63 10.96 -11.32 -9.92
N ALA A 64 10.15 -10.95 -8.92
CA ALA A 64 8.84 -10.33 -9.13
C ALA A 64 8.97 -8.99 -9.86
N VAL A 65 9.93 -8.16 -9.44
CA VAL A 65 10.23 -6.85 -10.05
C VAL A 65 10.71 -6.99 -11.50
N HIS A 66 11.64 -7.90 -11.78
CA HIS A 66 12.12 -8.14 -13.16
C HIS A 66 11.08 -8.80 -14.06
N GLY A 67 10.20 -9.63 -13.48
CA GLY A 67 9.16 -10.35 -14.20
C GLY A 67 7.85 -9.58 -14.38
N GLY A 68 7.76 -8.34 -13.90
CA GLY A 68 6.51 -7.55 -13.92
C GLY A 68 5.38 -8.18 -13.10
N SER A 69 5.73 -9.05 -12.14
CA SER A 69 4.79 -9.75 -11.28
C SER A 69 4.64 -9.02 -9.94
N SER A 70 3.42 -8.95 -9.42
CA SER A 70 3.16 -8.34 -8.10
C SER A 70 3.68 -9.24 -6.97
N LEU A 71 4.19 -8.62 -5.89
CA LEU A 71 4.50 -9.30 -4.63
C LEU A 71 3.23 -9.76 -3.88
N TYR A 72 2.11 -9.12 -4.20
CA TYR A 72 0.82 -9.37 -3.57
C TYR A 72 -0.18 -9.85 -4.61
N ARG A 73 -0.99 -10.84 -4.24
CA ARG A 73 -2.12 -11.31 -5.01
C ARG A 73 -3.36 -10.58 -4.55
N LEU A 74 -4.10 -10.01 -5.49
CA LEU A 74 -5.46 -9.54 -5.24
C LEU A 74 -6.43 -10.71 -5.45
N ASP A 75 -7.31 -10.95 -4.48
CA ASP A 75 -8.40 -11.90 -4.60
C ASP A 75 -9.56 -11.24 -5.36
N ALA A 76 -9.65 -11.54 -6.65
CA ALA A 76 -10.66 -10.97 -7.54
C ALA A 76 -12.09 -11.45 -7.18
N GLU A 77 -12.23 -12.67 -6.65
CA GLU A 77 -13.53 -13.22 -6.27
C GLU A 77 -14.04 -12.54 -4.99
N ALA A 78 -13.17 -12.40 -3.98
CA ALA A 78 -13.49 -11.68 -2.76
C ALA A 78 -13.83 -10.21 -3.05
N LEU A 79 -13.07 -9.55 -3.94
CA LEU A 79 -13.33 -8.18 -4.36
C LEU A 79 -14.68 -8.06 -5.09
N ALA A 80 -15.01 -8.98 -5.99
CA ALA A 80 -16.28 -8.99 -6.70
C ALA A 80 -17.47 -9.24 -5.75
N ALA A 81 -17.33 -10.19 -4.83
CA ALA A 81 -18.33 -10.48 -3.80
C ALA A 81 -18.53 -9.29 -2.84
N ALA A 82 -17.46 -8.53 -2.57
CA ALA A 82 -17.52 -7.33 -1.76
C ALA A 82 -18.29 -6.19 -2.42
N ARG A 83 -18.56 -6.22 -3.74
CA ARG A 83 -19.33 -5.18 -4.47
C ARG A 83 -18.97 -3.75 -4.01
N PRO A 84 -17.70 -3.32 -4.12
CA PRO A 84 -17.28 -2.02 -3.62
C PRO A 84 -17.87 -0.87 -4.45
N ASP A 85 -18.25 0.19 -3.76
CA ASP A 85 -18.58 1.48 -4.37
C ASP A 85 -17.32 2.34 -4.55
N LEU A 86 -16.29 2.11 -3.71
CA LEU A 86 -15.02 2.83 -3.69
C LEU A 86 -13.87 1.88 -3.34
N ILE A 87 -12.76 1.96 -4.08
CA ILE A 87 -11.52 1.24 -3.81
C ILE A 87 -10.42 2.27 -3.54
N LEU A 88 -9.84 2.22 -2.34
CA LEU A 88 -8.65 2.99 -1.96
C LEU A 88 -7.42 2.14 -2.20
N THR A 89 -6.48 2.68 -2.97
CA THR A 89 -5.18 2.07 -3.22
C THR A 89 -4.13 3.19 -3.31
N GLN A 90 -2.85 2.83 -3.24
CA GLN A 90 -1.77 3.77 -3.47
C GLN A 90 -1.10 3.47 -4.80
N GLU A 91 -0.87 4.53 -5.58
CA GLU A 91 0.09 4.51 -6.68
C GLU A 91 1.42 5.05 -6.17
N LEU A 92 2.32 4.12 -5.82
CA LEU A 92 3.78 4.24 -5.93
C LEU A 92 4.44 2.94 -5.49
N CYS A 93 4.92 2.19 -6.47
CA CYS A 93 5.87 1.12 -6.26
C CYS A 93 6.78 1.03 -7.49
N ASP A 94 7.99 1.57 -7.36
CA ASP A 94 9.11 1.17 -8.23
C ASP A 94 10.02 0.15 -7.54
N VAL A 95 10.02 0.14 -6.19
CA VAL A 95 9.49 -0.93 -5.34
C VAL A 95 9.06 -0.25 -4.02
N CYS A 96 7.78 0.05 -3.89
CA CYS A 96 7.01 0.48 -2.70
C CYS A 96 6.99 1.94 -2.20
N ALA A 97 7.75 2.92 -2.74
CA ALA A 97 7.57 4.33 -2.34
C ALA A 97 8.28 5.34 -3.25
N VAL A 98 7.96 6.64 -3.05
CA VAL A 98 8.39 7.80 -3.86
C VAL A 98 9.80 7.64 -4.42
N SER A 99 9.94 7.82 -5.74
CA SER A 99 11.26 7.95 -6.35
C SER A 99 11.94 9.21 -5.80
N TYR A 100 12.83 8.98 -4.84
CA TYR A 100 13.61 9.99 -4.16
C TYR A 100 14.45 10.87 -5.10
N ARG A 101 14.71 10.39 -6.33
CA ARG A 101 15.41 11.14 -7.37
C ARG A 101 14.70 12.43 -7.75
N GLU A 102 13.38 12.42 -7.76
CA GLU A 102 12.59 13.63 -8.01
C GLU A 102 12.60 14.56 -6.81
N VAL A 103 12.48 13.99 -5.61
CA VAL A 103 12.46 14.78 -4.37
C VAL A 103 13.77 15.58 -4.24
N THR A 104 14.90 14.97 -4.57
CA THR A 104 16.23 15.61 -4.46
C THR A 104 16.54 16.61 -5.59
N ARG A 105 15.93 16.44 -6.78
CA ARG A 105 16.05 17.42 -7.86
C ARG A 105 15.32 18.71 -7.48
N ALA A 106 14.16 18.58 -6.85
CA ALA A 106 13.36 19.71 -6.42
C ALA A 106 14.09 20.56 -5.36
N VAL A 107 14.68 19.94 -4.34
CA VAL A 107 15.36 20.68 -3.26
C VAL A 107 16.57 21.49 -3.78
N ARG A 108 17.26 21.02 -4.82
CA ARG A 108 18.43 21.69 -5.41
C ARG A 108 18.11 22.91 -6.30
N VAL A 109 16.89 23.04 -6.79
CA VAL A 109 16.44 24.20 -7.57
C VAL A 109 16.03 25.33 -6.62
N ILE A 110 15.47 24.95 -5.47
CA ILE A 110 15.03 25.88 -4.43
C ILE A 110 16.23 26.60 -3.79
N ASP A 111 17.27 25.87 -3.36
CA ASP A 111 18.50 26.44 -2.76
C ASP A 111 19.30 27.36 -3.71
N ARG A 112 18.94 27.43 -5.00
CA ARG A 112 19.58 28.30 -5.99
C ARG A 112 18.82 29.60 -6.26
N GLU A 113 17.51 29.66 -6.04
CA GLU A 113 16.68 30.86 -6.30
C GLU A 113 16.49 31.73 -5.06
N THR A 114 16.53 31.12 -3.88
CA THR A 114 16.47 31.84 -2.63
C THR A 114 17.86 31.99 -2.00
N GLY A 115 18.39 33.21 -2.01
CA GLY A 115 19.08 33.73 -0.83
C GLY A 115 18.09 33.93 0.34
N ALA A 116 17.21 32.96 0.58
CA ALA A 116 16.06 33.02 1.47
C ALA A 116 15.55 31.61 1.87
N GLU A 117 14.77 31.62 2.93
CA GLU A 117 14.10 30.52 3.63
C GLU A 117 13.23 29.66 2.70
N THR A 118 13.11 28.36 2.98
CA THR A 118 12.17 27.48 2.28
C THR A 118 11.09 26.98 3.23
N SER A 119 9.84 27.30 2.90
CA SER A 119 8.64 26.61 3.38
C SER A 119 8.49 25.30 2.63
N VAL A 120 8.66 24.17 3.33
CA VAL A 120 7.82 22.95 3.19
C VAL A 120 7.76 22.29 4.56
#